data_AF-A0A022KV51-F1
#
_entry.id   AF-A0A022KV51-F1
#
_cell.length_a   1.000
_cell.length_b   1.000
_cell.length_c   1.000
_cell.angle_alpha   90.00
_cell.angle_beta   90.00
_cell.angle_gamma   90.00
#
_symmetry.space_group_name_H-M   'P 1'
#
loop_
_entity.id
_entity.type
_entity.pdbx_description
1 polymer ?
#
loop_
_entity_poly.entity_id
_entity_poly.type
_entity_poly.pdbx_seq_one_letter_code
_entity_poly.pdbx_strand_id
1 'polypeptide(L)'
;MDPDEGREVASEIQQAGEKILEFFDQATSTVTSVEWIGPDYDAYVDDWNGFVSGALNGLVEALTAKSNELKTHADQQDSTSNAV
;
A
#
# COMPACT_ATOMS: atom_id res chain seq x y z
N MET A 1 -12.75 -3.29 21.13
CA MET A 1 -12.01 -2.20 20.49
C MET A 1 -12.94 -1.01 20.52
N ASP A 2 -12.42 0.21 20.57
CA ASP A 2 -13.27 1.37 20.31
C ASP A 2 -13.53 1.43 18.80
N PRO A 3 -14.79 1.45 18.31
CA PRO A 3 -15.07 1.51 16.87
C PRO A 3 -14.39 2.68 16.16
N ASP A 4 -14.29 3.83 16.82
CA ASP A 4 -13.67 5.02 16.24
C ASP A 4 -12.14 4.86 16.15
N GLU A 5 -11.53 4.29 17.19
CA GLU A 5 -10.10 3.92 17.17
C GLU A 5 -9.80 2.90 16.05
N GLY A 6 -10.69 1.93 15.84
CA GLY A 6 -10.56 0.96 14.74
C GLY A 6 -10.64 1.59 13.36
N ARG A 7 -11.55 2.56 13.16
CA ARG A 7 -11.67 3.32 11.90
C ARG A 7 -10.45 4.21 11.67
N GLU A 8 -9.91 4.82 12.73
CA GLU A 8 -8.70 5.64 12.67
C GLU A 8 -7.48 4.81 12.23
N VAL A 9 -7.20 3.71 12.93
CA VAL A 9 -6.09 2.80 12.58
C VAL A 9 -6.24 2.27 11.15
N ALA A 10 -7.45 1.91 10.73
CA ALA A 10 -7.69 1.47 9.36
C ALA A 10 -7.38 2.56 8.32
N SER A 11 -7.71 3.82 8.63
CA SER A 11 -7.35 4.97 7.80
C SER A 11 -5.84 5.14 7.71
N GLU A 12 -5.12 5.01 8.81
CA GLU A 12 -3.65 5.10 8.83
C GLU A 12 -2.98 4.02 8.00
N ILE A 13 -3.47 2.77 8.08
CA ILE A 13 -2.97 1.65 7.26
C ILE A 13 -3.15 1.96 5.76
N GLN A 14 -4.29 2.52 5.38
CA GLN A 14 -4.56 2.89 3.99
C GLN A 14 -3.63 4.00 3.52
N GLN A 15 -3.47 5.06 4.31
CA GLN A 15 -2.55 6.17 4.02
C GLN A 15 -1.08 5.70 3.93
N ALA A 16 -0.69 4.71 4.73
CA ALA A 16 0.65 4.13 4.65
C ALA A 16 0.88 3.43 3.30
N GLY A 17 -0.11 2.69 2.81
CA GLY A 17 -0.06 2.06 1.48
C GLY A 17 0.07 3.09 0.35
N GLU A 18 -0.68 4.19 0.43
CA GLU A 18 -0.61 5.30 -0.54
C GLU A 18 0.78 5.96 -0.55
N LYS A 19 1.32 6.28 0.63
CA LYS A 19 2.68 6.85 0.76
C LYS A 19 3.76 5.92 0.22
N ILE A 20 3.60 4.62 0.41
CA ILE A 20 4.51 3.62 -0.15
C ILE A 20 4.54 3.73 -1.68
N LEU A 21 3.37 3.80 -2.34
CA LEU A 21 3.30 4.00 -3.79
C LEU A 21 4.00 5.29 -4.22
N GLU A 22 3.71 6.41 -3.54
CA GLU A 22 4.33 7.71 -3.85
C GLU A 22 5.87 7.67 -3.77
N PHE A 23 6.44 6.98 -2.76
CA PHE A 23 7.88 6.83 -2.63
C PHE A 23 8.47 5.97 -3.76
N PHE A 24 7.76 4.92 -4.18
CA PHE A 24 8.23 4.06 -5.26
C PHE A 24 8.11 4.69 -6.63
N ASP A 25 7.11 5.55 -6.86
CA ASP A 25 7.03 6.35 -8.08
C ASP A 25 8.23 7.31 -8.18
N GLN A 26 8.60 7.96 -7.07
CA GLN A 26 9.79 8.81 -6.99
C GLN A 26 11.08 8.02 -7.23
N ALA A 27 11.20 6.84 -6.64
CA ALA A 27 12.34 5.95 -6.85
C ALA A 27 12.44 5.48 -8.30
N THR A 28 11.31 5.12 -8.92
CA THR A 28 11.23 4.71 -10.33
C THR A 28 11.65 5.84 -11.26
N SER A 29 11.18 7.07 -11.02
CA SER A 29 11.61 8.25 -11.77
C SER A 29 13.13 8.46 -11.67
N THR A 30 13.69 8.28 -10.48
CA THR A 30 15.15 8.40 -10.26
C THR A 30 15.91 7.30 -11.02
N VAL A 31 15.49 6.05 -10.90
CA VAL A 31 16.08 4.88 -11.60
C VAL A 31 16.07 5.06 -13.12
N THR A 32 14.99 5.63 -13.66
CA THR A 32 14.83 5.80 -15.12
C THR A 32 15.48 7.09 -15.66
N SER A 33 15.97 7.97 -14.77
CA SER A 33 16.58 9.25 -15.13
C SER A 33 18.10 9.19 -15.40
N VAL A 34 18.76 8.10 -15.04
CA VAL A 34 20.22 7.94 -15.23
C VAL A 34 20.57 7.73 -16.70
N GLU A 35 21.65 8.37 -17.17
CA GLU A 35 22.20 8.22 -18.53
C GLU A 35 22.99 6.90 -18.71
N TRP A 36 22.55 5.82 -18.06
CA TRP A 36 23.14 4.50 -18.22
C TRP A 36 22.47 3.80 -19.40
N ILE A 37 23.25 3.50 -20.45
CA ILE A 37 22.75 2.84 -21.66
C ILE A 37 23.51 1.54 -21.86
N GLY A 38 22.78 0.43 -22.04
CA GLY A 38 23.35 -0.88 -22.32
C GLY A 38 22.46 -2.02 -21.83
N PRO A 39 22.79 -3.27 -22.20
CA PRO A 39 21.97 -4.44 -21.86
C PRO A 39 21.80 -4.66 -20.35
N ASP A 40 22.78 -4.23 -19.55
CA ASP A 40 22.70 -4.31 -18.09
C ASP A 40 21.67 -3.32 -17.51
N TYR A 41 21.55 -2.13 -18.13
CA TYR A 41 20.52 -1.15 -17.76
C TYR A 41 19.13 -1.69 -18.10
N ASP A 42 18.96 -2.22 -19.31
CA ASP A 42 17.69 -2.81 -19.75
C ASP A 42 17.27 -3.94 -18.80
N ALA A 43 18.20 -4.84 -18.45
CA ALA A 43 17.94 -5.92 -17.49
C ALA A 43 17.57 -5.41 -16.09
N TYR A 44 18.22 -4.34 -15.62
CA TYR A 44 17.91 -3.74 -14.33
C TYR A 44 16.54 -3.06 -14.32
N VAL A 45 16.18 -2.32 -15.38
CA VAL A 45 14.87 -1.67 -15.51
C VAL A 45 13.75 -2.72 -15.58
N ASP A 46 13.97 -3.83 -16.30
CA ASP A 46 13.02 -4.93 -16.36
C ASP A 46 12.80 -5.58 -14.98
N ASP A 47 13.88 -5.86 -14.24
CA ASP A 47 13.80 -6.39 -12.86
C ASP A 47 13.10 -5.41 -11.91
N TRP A 48 13.43 -4.12 -11.99
CA TRP A 48 12.78 -3.06 -11.22
C TRP A 48 11.28 -3.00 -11.49
N ASN A 49 10.87 -3.00 -12.76
CA ASN A 49 9.46 -3.00 -13.14
C ASN A 49 8.74 -4.27 -12.68
N GLY A 50 9.42 -5.42 -12.71
CA GLY A 50 8.93 -6.68 -12.15
C GLY A 50 8.70 -6.60 -10.63
N PHE A 51 9.64 -6.02 -9.89
CA PHE A 51 9.51 -5.80 -8.46
C PHE A 51 8.34 -4.87 -8.11
N VAL A 52 8.24 -3.72 -8.78
CA VAL A 52 7.16 -2.73 -8.60
C VAL A 52 5.79 -3.33 -8.93
N SER A 53 5.67 -3.99 -10.08
CA SER A 53 4.39 -4.57 -10.51
C SER A 53 3.95 -5.79 -9.69
N GLY A 54 4.91 -6.51 -9.09
CA GLY A 54 4.66 -7.70 -8.29
C GLY A 54 4.60 -7.43 -6.79
N ALA A 55 5.76 -7.40 -6.14
CA ALA A 55 5.88 -7.40 -4.69
C ALA A 55 5.29 -6.13 -4.06
N LEU A 56 5.54 -4.98 -4.67
CA LEU A 56 5.05 -3.70 -4.15
C LEU A 56 3.52 -3.59 -4.28
N ASN A 57 2.96 -3.87 -5.46
CA ASN A 57 1.51 -3.89 -5.65
C ASN A 57 0.84 -4.88 -4.69
N GLY A 58 1.41 -6.08 -4.53
CA GLY A 58 0.89 -7.07 -3.58
C GLY A 58 0.91 -6.59 -2.12
N LEU A 59 1.93 -5.83 -1.71
CA LEU A 59 1.98 -5.21 -0.39
C LEU A 59 0.85 -4.17 -0.22
N VAL A 60 0.65 -3.30 -1.20
CA VAL A 60 -0.39 -2.25 -1.16
C VAL A 60 -1.80 -2.85 -1.14
N GLU A 61 -2.03 -3.90 -1.93
CA GLU A 61 -3.27 -4.67 -1.90
C GLU A 61 -3.50 -5.31 -0.52
N ALA A 62 -2.47 -5.89 0.09
CA ALA A 62 -2.56 -6.48 1.41
C ALA A 62 -2.89 -5.44 2.49
N LEU A 63 -2.26 -4.26 2.45
CA LEU A 63 -2.57 -3.14 3.36
C LEU A 63 -4.00 -2.66 3.19
N THR A 64 -4.47 -2.53 1.94
CA THR A 64 -5.85 -2.15 1.62
C THR A 64 -6.84 -3.17 2.16
N ALA A 65 -6.57 -4.47 1.97
CA ALA A 65 -7.41 -5.54 2.49
C ALA A 65 -7.50 -5.50 4.02
N LYS A 66 -6.37 -5.27 4.71
CA LYS A 66 -6.34 -5.19 6.18
C LYS A 66 -7.02 -3.94 6.72
N SER A 67 -6.92 -2.80 6.04
CA SER A 67 -7.69 -1.61 6.35
C SER A 67 -9.20 -1.88 6.27
N ASN A 68 -9.65 -2.52 5.18
CA ASN A 68 -11.07 -2.83 4.98
C ASN A 68 -11.61 -3.85 6.00
N GLU A 69 -10.82 -4.87 6.34
CA GLU A 69 -11.13 -5.85 7.39
C GLU A 69 -11.35 -5.14 8.73
N LEU A 70 -10.44 -4.23 9.11
CA LEU A 70 -10.53 -3.50 10.37
C LEU A 70 -11.73 -2.55 10.42
N LYS A 71 -12.03 -1.83 9.32
CA LYS A 71 -13.25 -1.02 9.19
C LYS A 71 -14.51 -1.86 9.39
N THR A 72 -14.55 -3.04 8.76
CA THR A 72 -15.68 -3.97 8.89
C THR A 72 -15.87 -4.42 10.34
N HIS A 73 -14.79 -4.77 11.04
CA HIS A 73 -14.86 -5.13 12.46
C HIS A 73 -15.34 -3.97 13.34
N ALA A 74 -14.88 -2.74 13.07
CA ALA A 74 -15.33 -1.55 13.79
C ALA A 74 -16.84 -1.31 13.62
N ASP A 75 -17.34 -1.36 12.39
CA ASP A 75 -18.76 -1.13 12.07
C ASP A 75 -19.67 -2.21 12.69
N GLN A 76 -19.23 -3.47 12.69
CA GLN A 76 -19.94 -4.55 13.38
C GLN A 76 -20.02 -4.33 14.89
N GLN A 77 -18.94 -3.86 15.51
CA GLN A 77 -18.89 -3.60 16.94
C GLN A 77 -19.78 -2.42 17.34
N ASP A 78 -19.81 -1.37 16.52
CA ASP A 78 -20.69 -0.20 16.68
C ASP A 78 -22.17 -0.61 16.58
N SER A 79 -22.53 -1.42 15.57
CA SER A 79 -23.90 -1.91 15.41
C SER A 79 -24.37 -2.79 16.57
N THR A 80 -23.48 -3.60 17.14
CA THR A 80 -23.80 -4.49 18.27
C THR A 80 -23.95 -3.69 19.57
N SER A 81 -23.08 -2.70 19.78
CA SER A 81 -23.09 -1.86 20.99
C SER A 81 -24.31 -0.93 21.05
N ASN A 82 -24.79 -0.48 19.89
CA ASN A 82 -25.99 0.36 19.78
C ASN A 82 -27.31 -0.45 19.70
N ALA A 83 -27.25 -1.78 19.66
CA ALA A 83 -28.43 -2.66 19.62
C ALA A 83 -28.87 -3.17 21.01
N VAL A 84 -28.26 -2.69 22.09
CA VAL A 84 -28.53 -3.07 23.50
C VAL A 84 -29.07 -1.88 24.29
#